data_AF-A0A3P6A317-F1
#
_entry.id   AF-A0A3P6A317-F1
#
_cell.length_a   1.000
_cell.length_b   1.000
_cell.length_c   1.000
_cell.angle_alpha   90.00
_cell.angle_beta   90.00
_cell.angle_gamma   90.00
#
_symmetry.space_group_name_H-M   'P 1'
#
loop_
_entity.id
_entity.type
_entity.pdbx_description
1 polymer ?
#
loop_
_entity_poly.entity_id
_entity_poly.type
_entity_poly.pdbx_seq_one_letter_code
_entity_poly.pdbx_strand_id
1 'polypeptide(L)'
;MTISHGQPLLLLLLVSLFFVPAALGSSRVFRPCNITHPYPVSVRTVDISPHPVDRSGNSNITIAGYAGIQIPDGATVVVNVSAPFLVNPYVSIKTFPICDITECPVRLFGRFAFTVPNAFIPKELNGLLNIVTLSIKVEQEPIMCVVFNCVVTGRRST
;
A
#
# COMPACT_ATOMS: atom_id res chain seq x y z
N MET A 1 -29.87 34.46 -34.16
CA MET A 1 -29.29 33.21 -33.60
C MET A 1 -27.86 33.51 -33.23
N THR A 2 -27.54 33.64 -31.94
CA THR A 2 -26.19 33.95 -31.45
C THR A 2 -25.61 32.69 -30.82
N ILE A 3 -24.57 32.16 -31.44
CA ILE A 3 -23.89 30.92 -31.04
C ILE A 3 -23.10 31.19 -29.76
N SER A 4 -23.37 30.38 -28.74
CA SER A 4 -22.82 30.48 -27.39
C SER A 4 -21.31 30.20 -27.38
N HIS A 5 -20.52 31.27 -27.22
CA HIS A 5 -19.07 31.25 -27.09
C HIS A 5 -18.65 30.97 -25.63
N GLY A 6 -19.09 29.83 -25.09
CA GLY A 6 -18.72 29.36 -23.73
C GLY A 6 -18.33 27.88 -23.66
N GLN A 7 -18.47 27.15 -24.76
CA GLN A 7 -18.28 25.71 -24.84
C GLN A 7 -16.83 25.17 -24.99
N PRO A 8 -15.80 25.91 -25.47
CA PRO A 8 -14.52 25.27 -25.81
C PRO A 8 -13.65 24.92 -24.58
N LEU A 9 -13.73 25.70 -23.49
CA LEU A 9 -12.93 25.45 -22.29
C LEU A 9 -13.41 24.24 -21.48
N LEU A 10 -14.73 24.01 -21.44
CA LEU A 10 -15.33 22.88 -20.73
C LEU A 10 -14.99 21.54 -21.42
N LEU A 11 -14.94 21.54 -22.75
CA LEU A 11 -14.51 20.39 -23.56
C LEU A 11 -13.02 20.05 -23.33
N LEU A 12 -12.14 21.05 -23.25
CA LEU A 12 -10.72 20.84 -22.97
C LEU A 12 -10.48 20.26 -21.56
N LEU A 13 -11.24 20.73 -20.57
CA LEU A 13 -11.19 20.24 -19.20
C LEU A 13 -11.64 18.78 -19.11
N LEU A 14 -12.72 18.43 -19.81
CA LEU A 14 -13.18 17.04 -19.93
C LEU A 14 -12.12 16.14 -20.57
N VAL A 15 -11.51 16.57 -21.68
CA VAL A 15 -10.45 15.80 -22.35
C VAL A 15 -9.25 15.57 -21.44
N SER A 16 -8.83 16.58 -20.64
CA SER A 16 -7.73 16.41 -19.67
C SER A 16 -8.04 15.40 -18.55
N LEU A 17 -9.30 15.30 -18.10
CA LEU A 17 -9.69 14.27 -17.12
C LEU A 17 -9.66 12.86 -17.71
N PHE A 18 -9.90 12.69 -19.01
CA PHE A 18 -9.80 11.38 -19.69
C PHE A 18 -8.35 10.96 -20.00
N PHE A 19 -7.39 11.88 -19.97
CA PHE A 19 -5.96 11.59 -20.05
C PHE A 19 -5.27 11.43 -18.70
N VAL A 20 -6.02 11.45 -17.58
CA VAL A 20 -5.51 10.87 -16.34
C VAL A 20 -5.33 9.39 -16.62
N PRO A 21 -4.10 8.84 -16.61
CA PRO A 21 -3.93 7.41 -16.69
C PRO A 21 -4.75 6.86 -15.53
N ALA A 22 -5.79 6.10 -15.87
CA ALA A 22 -6.41 5.23 -14.91
C ALA A 22 -5.35 4.20 -14.52
N ALA A 23 -4.44 4.60 -13.63
CA ALA A 23 -3.75 3.73 -12.72
C ALA A 23 -4.83 3.20 -11.77
N LEU A 24 -5.78 2.46 -12.32
CA LEU A 24 -6.53 1.42 -11.64
C LEU A 24 -5.49 0.37 -11.28
N GLY A 25 -4.60 0.70 -10.34
CA GLY A 25 -3.76 -0.25 -9.65
C GLY A 25 -4.71 -1.33 -9.15
N SER A 26 -4.62 -2.52 -9.74
CA SER A 26 -5.56 -3.58 -9.44
C SER A 26 -5.34 -3.93 -7.98
N SER A 27 -6.27 -3.57 -7.11
CA SER A 27 -6.14 -3.88 -5.68
C SER A 27 -5.81 -5.36 -5.54
N ARG A 28 -4.71 -5.65 -4.86
CA ARG A 28 -4.22 -7.00 -4.62
C ARG A 28 -5.14 -7.71 -3.65
N VAL A 29 -5.19 -9.03 -3.78
CA VAL A 29 -5.86 -9.88 -2.81
C VAL A 29 -5.01 -9.89 -1.54
N PHE A 30 -5.62 -9.48 -0.44
CA PHE A 30 -5.02 -9.49 0.89
C PHE A 30 -5.98 -10.14 1.88
N ARG A 31 -5.45 -10.57 3.03
CA ARG A 31 -6.23 -11.12 4.15
C ARG A 31 -5.71 -10.57 5.47
N PRO A 32 -6.53 -10.49 6.53
CA PRO A 32 -6.02 -10.13 7.85
C PRO A 32 -5.02 -11.18 8.34
N CYS A 33 -4.07 -10.76 9.17
CA CYS A 33 -3.05 -11.65 9.73
C CYS A 33 -3.66 -12.74 10.62
N ASN A 34 -4.62 -12.35 11.46
CA ASN A 34 -5.42 -13.26 12.27
C ASN A 34 -6.91 -12.99 12.01
N ILE A 35 -7.61 -13.99 11.48
CA ILE A 35 -9.04 -13.89 11.15
C ILE A 35 -9.94 -13.83 12.39
N THR A 36 -9.45 -14.28 13.56
CA THR A 36 -10.21 -14.27 14.81
C THR A 36 -9.94 -13.03 15.65
N HIS A 37 -8.93 -12.22 15.29
CA HIS A 37 -8.59 -11.01 16.00
C HIS A 37 -9.26 -9.80 15.33
N PRO A 38 -10.16 -9.09 16.03
CA PRO A 38 -10.80 -7.91 15.47
C PRO A 38 -9.80 -6.74 15.44
N TYR A 39 -9.37 -6.35 14.24
CA TYR A 39 -8.56 -5.15 14.05
C TYR A 39 -9.48 -3.92 13.94
N PRO A 40 -9.31 -2.89 14.80
CA PRO A 40 -10.15 -1.69 14.74
C PRO A 40 -9.89 -0.83 13.50
N VAL A 41 -8.77 -1.03 12.81
CA VAL A 41 -8.47 -0.36 11.53
C VAL A 41 -8.67 -1.34 10.38
N SER A 42 -9.53 -0.98 9.44
CA SER A 42 -9.92 -1.82 8.30
C SER A 42 -9.19 -1.42 7.03
N VAL A 43 -8.52 -2.37 6.38
CA VAL A 43 -7.91 -2.16 5.05
C VAL A 43 -8.96 -2.41 3.96
N ARG A 44 -9.01 -1.53 2.97
CA ARG A 44 -9.89 -1.64 1.81
C ARG A 44 -9.13 -1.98 0.54
N THR A 45 -7.95 -1.40 0.37
CA THR A 45 -7.12 -1.63 -0.81
C THR A 45 -5.66 -1.80 -0.42
N VAL A 46 -5.01 -2.72 -1.12
CA VAL A 46 -3.56 -2.91 -1.13
C VAL A 46 -3.12 -2.85 -2.58
N ASP A 47 -2.23 -1.94 -2.94
CA ASP A 47 -1.68 -1.85 -4.29
C ASP A 47 -0.16 -1.97 -4.25
N ILE A 48 0.40 -2.59 -5.29
CA ILE A 48 1.84 -2.68 -5.51
C ILE A 48 2.10 -2.18 -6.93
N SER A 49 2.92 -1.14 -7.05
CA SER A 49 3.22 -0.50 -8.33
C SER A 49 4.69 -0.09 -8.45
N PRO A 50 5.39 -0.48 -9.53
CA PRO A 50 4.95 -1.41 -10.58
C PRO A 50 4.73 -2.84 -10.04
N HIS A 51 3.99 -3.66 -10.77
CA HIS A 51 3.83 -5.08 -10.44
C HIS A 51 3.61 -5.92 -11.71
N PRO A 52 4.17 -7.14 -11.80
CA PRO A 52 5.11 -7.76 -10.85
C PRO A 52 6.36 -6.93 -10.58
N VAL A 53 6.98 -7.11 -9.41
CA VAL A 53 8.16 -6.31 -9.02
C VAL A 53 9.35 -6.79 -9.84
N ASP A 54 10.00 -5.90 -10.60
CA ASP A 54 11.18 -6.27 -11.37
C ASP A 54 12.43 -6.33 -10.48
N ARG A 55 13.25 -7.38 -10.67
CA ARG A 55 14.52 -7.58 -9.94
C ARG A 55 15.53 -6.46 -10.07
N SER A 56 15.51 -5.73 -11.18
CA SER A 56 16.40 -4.59 -11.43
C SER A 56 15.85 -3.26 -10.88
N GLY A 57 14.60 -3.26 -10.42
CA GLY A 57 13.90 -2.07 -9.95
C GLY A 57 13.40 -2.19 -8.51
N ASN A 58 12.31 -1.47 -8.23
CA ASN A 58 11.62 -1.50 -6.96
C ASN A 58 10.13 -1.18 -7.19
N SER A 59 9.33 -1.35 -6.15
CA SER A 59 7.91 -1.03 -6.19
C SER A 59 7.46 -0.39 -4.89
N ASN A 60 6.43 0.43 -5.02
CA ASN A 60 5.76 1.07 -3.90
C ASN A 60 4.61 0.19 -3.44
N ILE A 61 4.33 0.21 -2.14
CA ILE A 61 3.14 -0.41 -1.55
C ILE A 61 2.20 0.69 -1.09
N THR A 62 0.99 0.72 -1.62
CA THR A 62 -0.05 1.67 -1.22
C THR A 62 -1.12 0.95 -0.43
N ILE A 63 -1.46 1.47 0.75
CA ILE A 63 -2.53 0.95 1.60
C ILE A 63 -3.56 2.05 1.76
N ALA A 64 -4.84 1.72 1.56
CA ALA A 64 -5.92 2.61 1.94
C ALA A 64 -7.01 1.86 2.70
N GLY A 65 -7.67 2.60 3.59
CA GLY A 65 -8.59 2.00 4.55
C GLY A 65 -9.39 3.01 5.36
N TYR A 66 -9.93 2.50 6.44
CA TYR A 66 -10.77 3.24 7.37
C TYR A 66 -10.34 2.97 8.81
N ALA A 67 -10.20 4.03 9.59
CA ALA A 67 -9.80 3.96 10.98
C ALA A 67 -11.05 3.92 11.88
N GLY A 68 -11.37 2.76 12.48
CA GLY A 68 -12.46 2.64 13.46
C GLY A 68 -12.11 3.18 14.84
N ILE A 69 -10.84 3.54 15.06
CA ILE A 69 -10.31 4.28 16.21
C ILE A 69 -9.45 5.44 15.70
N GLN A 70 -9.12 6.41 16.56
CA GLN A 70 -8.08 7.39 16.22
C GLN A 70 -6.72 6.67 16.15
N ILE A 71 -5.96 6.91 15.08
CA ILE A 71 -4.57 6.45 15.00
C ILE A 71 -3.68 7.56 15.55
N PRO A 72 -2.99 7.34 16.69
CA PRO A 72 -2.20 8.37 17.34
C PRO A 72 -0.90 8.65 16.59
N ASP A 73 -0.29 9.80 16.86
CA ASP A 73 0.93 10.24 16.19
C ASP A 73 2.12 9.29 16.43
N GLY A 74 2.15 8.63 17.59
CA GLY A 74 3.17 7.64 17.94
C GLY A 74 2.99 6.25 17.29
N ALA A 75 1.98 6.07 16.43
CA ALA A 75 1.77 4.80 15.76
C ALA A 75 2.85 4.55 14.69
N THR A 76 3.16 3.28 14.45
CA THR A 76 4.19 2.85 13.49
C THR A 76 3.62 1.92 12.45
N VAL A 77 4.09 2.06 11.22
CA VAL A 77 3.88 1.10 10.14
C VAL A 77 5.05 0.14 10.12
N VAL A 78 4.76 -1.15 10.24
CA VAL A 78 5.74 -2.23 10.18
C VAL A 78 5.48 -3.08 8.94
N VAL A 79 6.49 -3.16 8.07
CA VAL A 79 6.49 -3.96 6.85
C VAL A 79 7.48 -5.10 7.01
N ASN A 80 6.97 -6.32 7.05
CA ASN A 80 7.76 -7.54 7.11
C ASN A 80 7.68 -8.26 5.77
N VAL A 81 8.83 -8.71 5.26
CA VAL A 81 8.89 -9.51 4.03
C VAL A 81 9.50 -10.86 4.37
N SER A 82 8.84 -11.93 3.95
CA SER A 82 9.30 -13.30 4.16
C SER A 82 9.28 -14.13 2.87
N ALA A 83 10.05 -15.21 2.89
CA ALA A 83 10.12 -16.18 1.80
C ALA A 83 8.77 -16.91 1.63
N PRO A 84 8.49 -17.52 0.46
CA PRO A 84 7.25 -18.26 0.27
C PRO A 84 7.19 -19.46 1.22
N PHE A 85 5.98 -19.83 1.64
CA PHE A 85 5.68 -20.91 2.60
C PHE A 85 6.03 -20.65 4.08
N LEU A 86 6.66 -19.51 4.41
CA LEU A 86 6.97 -19.14 5.78
C LEU A 86 6.62 -17.66 6.01
N VAL A 87 5.75 -17.36 6.97
CA VAL A 87 5.56 -15.99 7.48
C VAL A 87 6.64 -15.60 8.50
N ASN A 88 7.43 -16.57 8.97
CA ASN A 88 8.55 -16.38 9.88
C ASN A 88 9.57 -17.52 9.62
N PRO A 89 10.89 -17.29 9.53
CA PRO A 89 11.62 -16.03 9.75
C PRO A 89 11.43 -14.98 8.66
N TYR A 90 11.45 -13.70 9.06
CA TYR A 90 11.43 -12.57 8.14
C TYR A 90 12.79 -12.38 7.45
N VAL A 91 12.77 -12.07 6.16
CA VAL A 91 13.95 -11.66 5.38
C VAL A 91 14.35 -10.24 5.75
N SER A 92 13.36 -9.36 5.95
CA SER A 92 13.56 -8.02 6.50
C SER A 92 12.35 -7.55 7.30
N ILE A 93 12.60 -6.58 8.17
CA ILE A 93 11.61 -5.83 8.94
C ILE A 93 11.95 -4.36 8.74
N LYS A 94 10.96 -3.58 8.31
CA LYS A 94 11.08 -2.13 8.16
C LYS A 94 10.00 -1.45 9.00
N THR A 95 10.38 -0.45 9.78
CA THR A 95 9.48 0.27 10.67
C THR A 95 9.59 1.75 10.41
N PHE A 96 8.45 2.43 10.25
CA PHE A 96 8.38 3.86 10.01
C PHE A 96 7.28 4.47 10.87
N PRO A 97 7.45 5.70 11.39
CA PRO A 97 6.34 6.46 11.97
C PRO A 97 5.23 6.64 10.93
N ILE A 98 3.97 6.45 11.33
CA ILE A 98 2.86 6.61 10.39
C ILE A 98 2.75 8.07 9.88
N CYS A 99 3.12 9.04 10.71
CA CYS A 99 3.02 10.46 10.40
C CYS A 99 4.03 10.96 9.38
N ASP A 100 5.05 10.16 9.07
CA ASP A 100 5.99 10.48 8.00
C ASP A 100 5.38 10.23 6.61
N ILE A 101 4.29 9.44 6.55
CA ILE A 101 3.70 8.96 5.30
C ILE A 101 2.18 9.20 5.17
N THR A 102 1.55 9.75 6.20
CA THR A 102 0.14 10.21 6.20
C THR A 102 -0.04 11.41 7.12
N GLU A 103 -1.12 12.16 6.93
CA GLU A 103 -1.55 13.19 7.87
C GLU A 103 -1.93 12.58 9.22
N CYS A 104 -1.45 13.20 10.30
CA CYS A 104 -1.66 12.77 11.67
C CYS A 104 -2.32 13.85 12.54
N PRO A 105 -3.08 13.45 13.57
CA PRO A 105 -3.54 12.09 13.82
C PRO A 105 -4.58 11.65 12.79
N VAL A 106 -4.64 10.36 12.45
CA VAL A 106 -5.73 9.86 11.62
C VAL A 106 -7.00 9.90 12.46
N ARG A 107 -7.95 10.74 12.05
CA ARG A 107 -9.19 10.97 12.79
C ARG A 107 -9.97 9.68 12.97
N LEU A 108 -10.65 9.58 14.11
CA LEU A 108 -11.66 8.55 14.35
C LEU A 108 -12.66 8.54 13.20
N PHE A 109 -12.99 7.36 12.70
CA PHE A 109 -13.89 7.19 11.55
C PHE A 109 -13.39 7.88 10.27
N GLY A 110 -12.09 8.14 10.18
CA GLY A 110 -11.42 8.75 9.04
C GLY A 110 -11.00 7.72 7.99
N ARG A 111 -10.99 8.16 6.73
CA ARG A 111 -10.30 7.44 5.66
C ARG A 111 -8.81 7.78 5.74
N PHE A 112 -7.97 6.81 5.44
CA PHE A 112 -6.53 7.03 5.32
C PHE A 112 -6.01 6.34 4.07
N ALA A 113 -4.93 6.88 3.54
CA ALA A 113 -4.12 6.24 2.52
C ALA A 113 -2.66 6.63 2.75
N PHE A 114 -1.75 5.66 2.67
CA PHE A 114 -0.32 5.93 2.69
C PHE A 114 0.41 5.04 1.69
N THR A 115 1.59 5.51 1.29
CA THR A 115 2.47 4.80 0.38
C THR A 115 3.80 4.55 1.06
N VAL A 116 4.27 3.30 1.02
CA VAL A 116 5.64 2.93 1.37
C VAL A 116 6.45 2.94 0.07
N PRO A 117 7.28 3.97 -0.16
CA PRO A 117 8.09 4.04 -1.36
C PRO A 117 9.24 3.04 -1.30
N ASN A 118 9.68 2.52 -2.45
CA ASN A 118 10.80 1.59 -2.56
C ASN A 118 10.73 0.47 -1.51
N ALA A 119 9.58 -0.21 -1.46
CA ALA A 119 9.21 -1.08 -0.37
C ALA A 119 10.08 -2.35 -0.25
N PHE A 120 10.93 -2.63 -1.25
CA PHE A 120 11.73 -3.85 -1.30
C PHE A 120 13.24 -3.60 -1.22
N ILE A 121 13.99 -4.53 -0.63
CA ILE A 121 15.46 -4.53 -0.66
C ILE A 121 15.98 -5.59 -1.65
N PRO A 122 17.22 -5.47 -2.18
CA PRO A 122 17.74 -6.41 -3.18
C PRO A 122 17.64 -7.88 -2.77
N LYS A 123 17.86 -8.18 -1.48
CA LYS A 123 17.75 -9.55 -0.94
C LYS A 123 16.35 -10.15 -1.11
N GLU A 124 15.30 -9.34 -0.99
CA GLU A 124 13.91 -9.78 -1.16
C GLU A 124 13.58 -10.05 -2.64
N LEU A 125 14.25 -9.35 -3.56
CA LEU A 125 14.05 -9.49 -5.00
C LEU A 125 14.70 -10.76 -5.58
N ASN A 126 15.57 -11.44 -4.82
CA ASN A 126 16.16 -12.72 -5.26
C ASN A 126 15.13 -13.86 -5.37
N GLY A 127 14.02 -13.75 -4.62
CA GLY A 127 12.89 -14.68 -4.66
C GLY A 127 12.06 -14.57 -5.95
N LEU A 128 11.12 -15.50 -6.13
CA LEU A 128 10.07 -15.41 -7.17
C LEU A 128 8.75 -14.90 -6.58
N LEU A 129 8.51 -15.20 -5.31
CA LEU A 129 7.31 -14.87 -4.58
C LEU A 129 7.73 -14.54 -3.16
N ASN A 130 7.27 -13.40 -2.65
CA ASN A 130 7.43 -13.00 -1.26
C ASN A 130 6.05 -12.88 -0.62
N ILE A 131 6.00 -13.15 0.69
CA ILE A 131 4.84 -12.83 1.51
C ILE A 131 5.14 -11.53 2.23
N VAL A 132 4.26 -10.54 2.08
CA VAL A 132 4.37 -9.24 2.75
C VAL A 132 3.32 -9.19 3.85
N THR A 133 3.78 -8.95 5.07
CA THR A 133 2.93 -8.66 6.22
C THR A 133 3.09 -7.18 6.56
N LEU A 134 2.00 -6.44 6.51
CA LEU A 134 1.98 -5.02 6.84
C LEU A 134 1.06 -4.80 8.04
N SER A 135 1.54 -4.08 9.04
CA SER A 135 0.77 -3.76 10.24
C SER A 135 0.92 -2.29 10.65
N ILE A 136 -0.14 -1.74 11.25
CA ILE A 136 -0.04 -0.51 12.03
C ILE A 136 -0.04 -0.92 13.50
N LYS A 137 0.97 -0.48 14.24
CA LYS A 137 1.13 -0.76 15.66
C LYS A 137 1.06 0.51 16.48
N VAL A 138 0.38 0.43 17.61
CA VAL A 138 0.49 1.40 18.69
C VAL A 138 1.28 0.70 19.78
N GLU A 139 2.44 1.27 20.14
CA GLU A 139 3.44 0.62 20.99
C GLU A 139 3.88 -0.74 20.42
N GLN A 140 3.28 -1.84 20.88
CA GLN A 140 3.60 -3.20 20.45
C GLN A 140 2.38 -3.96 19.91
N GLU A 141 1.18 -3.39 20.04
CA GLU A 141 -0.07 -4.03 19.64
C GLU A 141 -0.49 -3.63 18.22
N PRO A 142 -0.74 -4.60 17.32
CA PRO A 142 -1.19 -4.31 15.97
C PRO A 142 -2.68 -3.94 15.96
N ILE A 143 -3.00 -2.67 15.71
CA ILE A 143 -4.37 -2.18 15.49
C ILE A 143 -4.85 -2.40 14.04
N MET A 144 -3.92 -2.74 13.14
CA MET A 144 -4.15 -3.18 11.77
C MET A 144 -3.13 -4.26 11.41
N CYS A 145 -3.51 -5.31 10.71
CA CYS A 145 -2.56 -6.27 10.15
C CYS A 145 -3.13 -6.98 8.92
N VAL A 146 -2.42 -6.91 7.80
CA VAL A 146 -2.75 -7.61 6.54
C VAL A 146 -1.56 -8.36 5.97
N VAL A 147 -1.85 -9.46 5.28
CA VAL A 147 -0.89 -10.29 4.56
C VAL A 147 -1.30 -10.40 3.10
N PHE A 148 -0.35 -10.23 2.20
CA PHE A 148 -0.55 -10.37 0.76
C PHE A 148 0.70 -10.89 0.06
N ASN A 149 0.51 -11.41 -1.14
CA ASN A 149 1.58 -11.97 -1.95
C ASN A 149 2.19 -10.90 -2.86
N CYS A 150 3.51 -10.96 -3.02
CA CYS A 150 4.25 -10.12 -3.96
C CYS A 150 5.06 -11.00 -4.92
N VAL A 151 4.71 -10.94 -6.21
CA VAL A 151 5.40 -11.67 -7.28
C VAL A 151 6.56 -10.83 -7.80
N VAL A 152 7.71 -11.47 -8.00
CA VAL A 152 8.94 -10.87 -8.50
C VAL A 152 9.33 -11.47 -9.85
N THR A 153 9.65 -10.63 -10.83
CA THR A 153 10.02 -11.01 -12.20
C THR A 153 11.39 -10.47 -12.61
N GLY A 154 11.87 -10.85 -13.79
CA GLY A 154 13.20 -10.45 -14.30
C GLY A 154 14.24 -11.55 -14.15
N ARG A 155 15.44 -11.39 -14.72
CA ARG A 155 16.52 -12.38 -14.59
C ARG A 155 17.14 -12.32 -13.18
N ARG A 156 17.52 -13.47 -12.62
CA ARG A 156 18.39 -13.47 -11.43
C ARG A 156 19.75 -12.93 -11.86
N SER A 157 20.28 -11.96 -11.12
CA SER A 157 21.69 -11.61 -11.27
C SER A 157 22.48 -12.83 -10.79
N THR A 158 23.19 -13.47 -11.70
CA THR A 158 24.14 -14.56 -11.42
C THR A 158 25.36 -14.03 -10.71
#